data_AF-A0A6P5ZGL4-F1
#
_entry.id   AF-A0A6P5ZGL4-F1
#
_cell.length_a   1.000
_cell.length_b   1.000
_cell.length_c   1.000
_cell.angle_alpha   90.00
_cell.angle_beta   90.00
_cell.angle_gamma   90.00
#
_symmetry.space_group_name_H-M   'P 1'
#
loop_
_entity.id
_entity.type
_entity.pdbx_description
1 polymer ?
#
loop_
_entity_poly.entity_id
_entity_poly.type
_entity_poly.pdbx_seq_one_letter_code
_entity_poly.pdbx_strand_id
1 'polypeptide(L)'
;MGSLEEEELVQMVQDFIESESSSPMFPSLSNRQRPSFNHLTELSALQGILRCTGTEAEREVLEIVLKHIRSKWDVHKTIGLKKWVAMMLKMNGFDASLCQTSWVTSSGCPAGDYEYVDVVMGNENGDTMRLLVDIDFKSQFELARPTPTYKQLTDALPSIFVGTEEKLKKIISVLCSAAKQSIREAGLHVPPWRTTTYMQSKWLSACRKVAAMNIAGFGGENSEVKPKGGAHSFSKWVPPMVKPKRRDLGGGGSALSSQFSDMGINCC
;
A
#
# COMPACT_ATOMS: atom_id res chain seq x y z
N MET A 1 -13.51 -37.44 0.46
CA MET A 1 -12.49 -36.91 1.38
C MET A 1 -12.24 -35.48 0.97
N GLY A 2 -12.69 -34.52 1.78
CA GLY A 2 -12.59 -33.10 1.46
C GLY A 2 -13.28 -32.17 2.46
N SER A 3 -13.78 -32.66 3.61
CA SER A 3 -14.58 -31.81 4.51
C SER A 3 -13.75 -31.06 5.56
N LEU A 4 -12.57 -31.54 5.94
CA LEU A 4 -11.82 -30.96 7.07
C LEU A 4 -11.18 -29.60 6.72
N GLU A 5 -10.62 -29.46 5.51
CA GLU A 5 -10.05 -28.17 5.05
C GLU A 5 -11.13 -27.14 4.71
N GLU A 6 -12.30 -27.58 4.24
CA GLU A 6 -13.43 -26.72 3.92
C GLU A 6 -14.12 -26.22 5.22
N GLU A 7 -14.25 -27.10 6.21
CA GLU A 7 -14.74 -26.74 7.56
C GLU A 7 -13.79 -25.77 8.27
N GLU A 8 -12.47 -25.93 8.14
CA GLU A 8 -11.49 -25.01 8.72
C GLU A 8 -11.52 -23.62 8.04
N LEU A 9 -11.72 -23.59 6.71
CA LEU A 9 -11.91 -22.35 5.95
C LEU A 9 -13.21 -21.64 6.35
N VAL A 10 -14.31 -22.39 6.49
CA VAL A 10 -15.60 -21.86 6.93
C VAL A 10 -15.50 -21.33 8.36
N GLN A 11 -14.79 -22.02 9.25
CA GLN A 11 -14.57 -21.57 10.62
C GLN A 11 -13.73 -20.29 10.67
N MET A 12 -12.64 -20.19 9.89
CA MET A 12 -11.85 -18.96 9.79
C MET A 12 -12.65 -17.77 9.25
N VAL A 13 -13.59 -18.01 8.31
CA VAL A 13 -14.49 -16.98 7.78
C VAL A 13 -15.56 -16.59 8.81
N GLN A 14 -16.10 -17.55 9.56
CA GLN A 14 -17.13 -17.29 10.55
C GLN A 14 -16.57 -16.55 11.77
N ASP A 15 -15.38 -16.93 12.24
CA ASP A 15 -14.67 -16.23 13.32
C ASP A 15 -14.34 -14.77 12.91
N PHE A 16 -14.07 -14.52 11.63
CA PHE A 16 -13.87 -13.17 11.09
C PHE A 16 -15.15 -12.31 11.12
N ILE A 17 -16.32 -12.93 10.93
CA ILE A 17 -17.63 -12.24 10.91
C ILE A 17 -18.19 -12.06 12.34
N GLU A 18 -18.00 -13.04 13.22
CA GLU A 18 -18.63 -13.06 14.56
C GLU A 18 -17.80 -12.39 15.67
N SER A 19 -16.52 -12.06 15.43
CA SER A 19 -15.64 -11.46 16.46
C SER A 19 -15.93 -9.98 16.79
N GLU A 20 -16.92 -9.31 16.19
CA GLU A 20 -17.45 -8.05 16.72
C GLU A 20 -18.92 -8.24 17.17
N SER A 21 -19.10 -8.34 18.50
CA SER A 21 -20.38 -8.47 19.18
C SER A 21 -21.45 -7.52 18.62
N SER A 22 -22.58 -8.10 18.22
CA SER A 22 -23.77 -7.43 17.74
C SER A 22 -24.46 -6.58 18.82
N SER A 23 -24.77 -5.33 18.47
CA SER A 23 -26.00 -4.66 18.93
C SER A 23 -26.67 -4.05 17.70
N PRO A 24 -27.95 -4.34 17.42
CA PRO A 24 -28.63 -3.74 16.28
C PRO A 24 -29.15 -2.35 16.68
N MET A 25 -28.53 -1.29 16.15
CA MET A 25 -29.18 0.02 16.09
C MET A 25 -29.53 0.35 14.64
N PHE A 26 -30.83 0.33 14.34
CA PHE A 26 -31.38 0.94 13.13
C PHE A 26 -31.15 2.47 13.19
N PRO A 27 -30.57 3.12 12.17
CA PRO A 27 -30.61 4.57 12.10
C PRO A 27 -31.90 5.01 11.41
N SER A 28 -32.69 5.80 12.12
CA SER A 28 -33.76 6.60 11.53
C SER A 28 -33.17 7.58 10.51
N LEU A 29 -33.80 7.63 9.33
CA LEU A 29 -33.54 8.62 8.29
C LEU A 29 -33.92 10.01 8.80
N SER A 30 -32.98 10.72 9.42
CA SER A 30 -32.94 12.19 9.49
C SER A 30 -31.69 12.64 10.23
N ASN A 31 -30.60 12.94 9.51
CA ASN A 31 -29.78 14.07 9.95
C ASN A 31 -29.05 14.72 8.78
N ARG A 32 -29.41 15.97 8.53
CA ARG A 32 -28.77 16.87 7.58
C ARG A 32 -27.37 17.16 8.12
N GLN A 33 -26.35 16.89 7.30
CA GLN A 33 -24.92 16.96 7.61
C GLN A 33 -24.51 18.15 8.51
N ARG A 34 -24.17 17.85 9.76
CA ARG A 34 -23.17 18.63 10.51
C ARG A 34 -21.89 17.80 10.53
N PRO A 35 -20.71 18.37 10.26
CA PRO A 35 -19.46 17.66 10.53
C PRO A 35 -19.45 17.31 12.03
N SER A 36 -19.35 16.01 12.35
CA SER A 36 -19.17 15.59 13.75
C SER A 36 -17.97 16.34 14.34
N PHE A 37 -18.04 16.75 15.61
CA PHE A 37 -16.98 17.48 16.31
C PHE A 37 -15.61 16.78 16.16
N ASN A 38 -15.63 15.44 16.15
CA ASN A 38 -14.46 14.58 15.99
C ASN A 38 -13.69 14.84 14.69
N HIS A 39 -14.39 15.17 13.60
CA HIS A 39 -13.79 15.37 12.29
C HIS A 39 -12.96 16.64 12.19
N LEU A 40 -13.45 17.73 12.79
CA LEU A 40 -12.71 18.99 12.82
C LEU A 40 -11.45 18.84 13.68
N THR A 41 -11.54 18.04 14.74
CA THR A 41 -10.40 17.67 15.59
C THR A 41 -9.37 16.84 14.81
N GLU A 42 -9.79 15.84 14.02
CA GLU A 42 -8.88 15.04 13.18
C GLU A 42 -8.14 15.88 12.13
N LEU A 43 -8.86 16.76 11.43
CA LEU A 43 -8.26 17.69 10.45
C LEU A 43 -7.27 18.65 11.10
N SER A 44 -7.65 19.25 12.24
CA SER A 44 -6.78 20.14 12.99
C SER A 44 -5.54 19.40 13.53
N ALA A 45 -5.70 18.17 13.98
CA ALA A 45 -4.60 17.33 14.44
C ALA A 45 -3.64 16.99 13.30
N LEU A 46 -4.17 16.56 12.14
CA LEU A 46 -3.37 16.27 10.95
C LEU A 46 -2.62 17.52 10.48
N GLN A 47 -3.31 18.66 10.37
CA GLN A 47 -2.68 19.94 10.03
C GLN A 47 -1.64 20.35 11.06
N GLY A 48 -1.88 20.10 12.35
CA GLY A 48 -0.89 20.29 13.40
C GLY A 48 0.38 19.47 13.16
N ILE A 49 0.25 18.18 12.84
CA ILE A 49 1.38 17.29 12.57
C ILE A 49 2.12 17.69 11.28
N LEU A 50 1.39 18.08 10.23
CA LEU A 50 1.98 18.53 8.95
C LEU A 50 2.66 19.90 9.08
N ARG A 51 2.08 20.81 9.90
CA ARG A 51 2.58 22.16 10.15
C ARG A 51 3.66 22.22 11.23
N CYS A 52 3.83 21.19 12.06
CA CYS A 52 5.05 21.01 12.84
C CYS A 52 6.21 21.06 11.84
N THR A 53 6.80 22.26 11.74
CA THR A 53 7.68 22.68 10.66
C THR A 53 8.73 21.61 10.54
N GLY A 54 8.78 20.98 9.37
CA GLY A 54 9.83 20.02 9.09
C GLY A 54 11.17 20.64 9.46
N THR A 55 12.05 19.83 10.03
CA THR A 55 13.42 20.25 10.28
C THR A 55 13.98 20.87 9.00
N GLU A 56 14.99 21.74 9.09
CA GLU A 56 15.61 22.34 7.90
C GLU A 56 15.93 21.25 6.85
N ALA A 57 16.38 20.10 7.32
CA ALA A 57 16.63 18.93 6.52
C ALA A 57 15.39 18.32 5.82
N GLU A 58 14.20 18.27 6.46
CA GLU A 58 12.98 17.83 5.78
C GLU A 58 12.66 18.73 4.58
N ARG A 59 12.85 20.05 4.74
CA ARG A 59 12.59 21.04 3.70
C ARG A 59 13.61 20.96 2.57
N GLU A 60 14.89 20.87 2.91
CA GLU A 60 15.99 20.72 1.95
C GLU A 60 15.83 19.46 1.08
N VAL A 61 15.59 18.30 1.71
CA VAL A 61 15.38 17.04 0.97
C VAL A 61 14.15 17.13 0.08
N LEU A 62 13.04 17.70 0.58
CA LEU A 62 11.81 17.86 -0.21
C LEU A 62 12.03 18.77 -1.43
N GLU A 63 12.76 19.87 -1.28
CA GLU A 63 13.07 20.79 -2.38
C GLU A 63 13.89 20.09 -3.47
N ILE A 64 14.93 19.35 -3.08
CA ILE A 64 15.75 18.57 -4.01
C ILE A 64 14.88 17.57 -4.78
N VAL A 65 14.04 16.80 -4.08
CA VAL A 65 13.16 15.80 -4.70
C VAL A 65 12.20 16.46 -5.70
N LEU A 66 11.55 17.57 -5.32
CA LEU A 66 10.60 18.29 -6.18
C LEU A 66 11.25 18.87 -7.44
N LYS A 67 12.42 19.48 -7.29
CA LYS A 67 13.20 20.02 -8.43
C LYS A 67 13.48 18.94 -9.46
N HIS A 68 13.84 17.75 -8.97
CA HIS A 68 14.34 16.67 -9.78
C HIS A 68 13.23 15.85 -10.46
N ILE A 69 12.11 15.60 -9.78
CA ILE A 69 10.96 14.90 -10.39
C ILE A 69 10.36 15.68 -11.57
N ARG A 70 10.36 17.02 -11.52
CA ARG A 70 9.82 17.86 -12.61
C ARG A 70 10.68 17.87 -13.87
N SER A 71 11.99 17.69 -13.73
CA SER A 71 12.94 17.96 -14.81
C SER A 71 13.29 16.76 -15.70
N LYS A 72 13.06 15.51 -15.29
CA LYS A 72 13.64 14.35 -15.99
C LYS A 72 12.72 13.15 -16.25
N TRP A 73 11.39 13.30 -16.20
CA TRP A 73 10.38 12.23 -16.25
C TRP A 73 10.67 11.03 -17.20
N ASP A 74 11.22 11.26 -18.39
CA ASP A 74 11.53 10.22 -19.39
C ASP A 74 12.58 9.19 -18.90
N VAL A 75 13.60 9.63 -18.16
CA VAL A 75 14.71 8.78 -17.67
C VAL A 75 14.27 7.85 -16.52
N HIS A 76 13.16 8.15 -15.83
CA HIS A 76 12.74 7.41 -14.63
C HIS A 76 12.00 6.10 -14.95
N LYS A 77 11.50 5.94 -16.19
CA LYS A 77 10.80 4.72 -16.62
C LYS A 77 11.69 3.47 -16.60
N THR A 78 12.98 3.63 -16.87
CA THR A 78 13.93 2.51 -16.99
C THR A 78 14.52 2.07 -15.65
N ILE A 79 14.71 3.00 -14.71
CA ILE A 79 15.41 2.75 -13.42
C ILE A 79 14.44 2.64 -12.23
N GLY A 80 13.18 3.06 -12.40
CA GLY A 80 12.19 3.13 -11.32
C GLY A 80 12.33 4.44 -10.53
N LEU A 81 11.22 5.15 -10.35
CA LEU A 81 11.21 6.53 -9.84
C LEU A 81 11.83 6.65 -8.42
N LYS A 82 11.53 5.73 -7.50
CA LYS A 82 12.09 5.71 -6.14
C LYS A 82 13.61 5.45 -6.12
N LYS A 83 14.09 4.53 -6.95
CA LYS A 83 15.54 4.26 -7.12
C LYS A 83 16.27 5.47 -7.67
N TRP A 84 15.66 6.14 -8.64
CA TRP A 84 16.20 7.37 -9.19
C TRP A 84 16.27 8.47 -8.13
N VAL A 85 15.22 8.65 -7.31
CA VAL A 85 15.24 9.63 -6.21
C VAL A 85 16.36 9.33 -5.22
N ALA A 86 16.58 8.07 -4.84
CA ALA A 86 17.70 7.68 -3.99
C ALA A 86 19.06 8.01 -4.62
N MET A 87 19.26 7.66 -5.90
CA MET A 87 20.48 8.01 -6.63
C MET A 87 20.71 9.52 -6.67
N MET A 88 19.63 10.26 -6.91
CA MET A 88 19.67 11.71 -7.02
C MET A 88 20.11 12.34 -5.69
N LEU A 89 19.47 11.95 -4.59
CA LEU A 89 19.82 12.42 -3.26
C LEU A 89 21.29 12.11 -2.91
N LYS A 90 21.78 10.91 -3.28
CA LYS A 90 23.21 10.59 -3.16
C LYS A 90 24.12 11.54 -3.92
N MET A 91 23.75 11.93 -5.15
CA MET A 91 24.53 12.88 -5.94
C MET A 91 24.56 14.31 -5.34
N ASN A 92 23.62 14.67 -4.47
CA ASN A 92 23.66 15.92 -3.70
C ASN A 92 24.36 15.76 -2.35
N GLY A 93 24.99 14.62 -2.07
CA GLY A 93 25.76 14.40 -0.84
C GLY A 93 24.98 13.80 0.34
N PHE A 94 23.72 13.41 0.16
CA PHE A 94 22.96 12.72 1.20
C PHE A 94 23.26 11.21 1.23
N ASP A 95 23.32 10.61 2.42
CA ASP A 95 23.30 9.15 2.54
C ASP A 95 21.87 8.63 2.33
N ALA A 96 21.50 8.47 1.07
CA ALA A 96 20.17 8.02 0.65
C ALA A 96 20.20 6.59 0.10
N SER A 97 19.23 5.75 0.44
CA SER A 97 19.14 4.37 -0.08
C SER A 97 17.69 3.98 -0.35
N LEU A 98 17.47 3.03 -1.27
CA LEU A 98 16.14 2.46 -1.42
C LEU A 98 15.92 1.48 -0.28
N CYS A 99 14.89 1.71 0.52
CA CYS A 99 14.45 0.82 1.56
C CYS A 99 13.31 -0.06 1.04
N GLN A 100 13.52 -1.37 1.09
CA GLN A 100 12.49 -2.38 0.83
C GLN A 100 12.09 -3.02 2.15
N THR A 101 10.83 -2.86 2.56
CA THR A 101 10.26 -3.54 3.72
C THR A 101 9.46 -4.75 3.27
N SER A 102 9.45 -5.77 4.12
CA SER A 102 8.58 -6.94 3.96
C SER A 102 8.17 -7.44 5.33
N TRP A 103 6.90 -7.79 5.50
CA TRP A 103 6.39 -8.35 6.75
C TRP A 103 5.58 -9.61 6.48
N VAL A 104 5.64 -10.53 7.43
CA VAL A 104 4.92 -11.80 7.38
C VAL A 104 3.50 -11.63 7.91
N THR A 105 2.63 -12.56 7.54
CA THR A 105 1.27 -12.60 8.06
C THR A 105 1.28 -12.77 9.58
N SER A 106 0.47 -11.97 10.27
CA SER A 106 0.17 -12.09 11.69
C SER A 106 -1.33 -11.90 11.91
N SER A 107 -1.83 -12.11 13.13
CA SER A 107 -3.25 -11.98 13.46
C SER A 107 -3.80 -10.61 13.05
N GLY A 108 -4.65 -10.58 12.02
CA GLY A 108 -5.25 -9.34 11.49
C GLY A 108 -4.34 -8.46 10.63
N CYS A 109 -3.12 -8.92 10.28
CA CYS A 109 -2.20 -8.21 9.40
C CYS A 109 -1.64 -9.15 8.34
N PRO A 110 -2.15 -9.12 7.09
CA PRO A 110 -1.64 -9.95 6.00
C PRO A 110 -0.22 -9.55 5.63
N ALA A 111 0.54 -10.52 5.11
CA ALA A 111 1.87 -10.27 4.55
C ALA A 111 1.83 -9.23 3.44
N GLY A 112 2.91 -8.50 3.29
CA GLY A 112 3.09 -7.52 2.24
C GLY A 112 4.52 -7.02 2.15
N ASP A 113 4.77 -6.23 1.12
CA ASP A 113 6.01 -5.53 0.90
C ASP A 113 5.75 -4.06 0.55
N TYR A 114 6.78 -3.24 0.72
CA TYR A 114 6.72 -1.83 0.34
C TYR A 114 8.11 -1.26 0.07
N GLU A 115 8.17 -0.21 -0.73
CA GLU A 115 9.42 0.48 -1.06
C GLU A 115 9.29 1.97 -0.77
N TYR A 116 10.32 2.55 -0.16
CA TYR A 116 10.48 3.99 0.01
C TYR A 116 11.97 4.35 0.00
N VAL A 117 12.30 5.64 0.05
CA VAL A 117 13.69 6.10 0.11
C VAL A 117 14.03 6.48 1.55
N ASP A 118 15.12 5.93 2.06
CA ASP A 118 15.65 6.19 3.39
C ASP A 118 16.83 7.15 3.30
N VAL A 119 16.83 8.23 4.07
CA VAL A 119 17.90 9.22 4.11
C VAL A 119 18.44 9.31 5.53
N VAL A 120 19.75 9.11 5.69
CA VAL A 120 20.45 9.24 6.97
C VAL A 120 21.32 10.50 6.92
N MET A 121 21.26 11.31 7.96
CA MET A 121 22.07 12.51 8.10
C MET A 121 22.76 12.48 9.45
N GLY A 122 24.08 12.67 9.46
CA GLY A 122 24.80 12.94 10.70
C GLY A 122 24.55 14.37 11.14
N ASN A 123 24.30 14.58 12.43
CA ASN A 123 24.34 15.91 13.01
C ASN A 123 25.70 16.17 13.69
N GLU A 124 25.97 17.44 13.99
CA GLU A 124 27.24 17.88 14.59
C GLU A 124 27.50 17.26 15.96
N ASN A 125 26.46 16.76 16.63
CA ASN A 125 26.52 16.16 17.95
C ASN A 125 26.80 14.64 17.91
N GLY A 126 26.95 14.05 16.71
CA GLY A 126 27.16 12.62 16.52
C GLY A 126 25.88 11.78 16.51
N ASP A 127 24.72 12.40 16.71
CA ASP A 127 23.41 11.78 16.57
C ASP A 127 23.04 11.68 15.07
N THR A 128 22.45 10.56 14.68
CA THR A 128 21.99 10.36 13.29
C THR A 128 20.50 10.63 13.18
N MET A 129 20.11 11.54 12.29
CA MET A 129 18.71 11.78 11.94
C MET A 129 18.33 10.93 10.74
N ARG A 130 17.21 10.20 10.86
CA ARG A 130 16.66 9.37 9.79
C ARG A 130 15.39 10.00 9.24
N LEU A 131 15.34 10.19 7.91
CA LEU A 131 14.19 10.69 7.18
C LEU A 131 13.68 9.63 6.20
N LEU A 132 12.35 9.50 6.14
CA LEU A 132 11.65 8.67 5.18
C LEU A 132 11.13 9.56 4.07
N VAL A 133 11.43 9.19 2.83
CA VAL A 133 10.96 9.85 1.62
C VAL A 133 10.06 8.89 0.85
N ASP A 134 8.78 9.24 0.75
CA ASP A 134 7.80 8.48 -0.04
C ASP A 134 7.09 9.39 -1.03
N ILE A 135 7.36 9.17 -2.31
CA ILE A 135 6.86 9.99 -3.41
C ILE A 135 5.40 9.72 -3.79
N ASP A 136 4.83 8.61 -3.31
CA ASP A 136 3.47 8.17 -3.60
C ASP A 136 2.60 8.16 -2.33
N PHE A 137 2.98 8.96 -1.33
CA PHE A 137 2.44 8.86 0.03
C PHE A 137 0.92 9.05 0.11
N LYS A 138 0.39 10.12 -0.51
CA LYS A 138 -1.05 10.42 -0.49
C LYS A 138 -1.89 9.25 -1.02
N SER A 139 -1.46 8.61 -2.10
CA SER A 139 -2.17 7.48 -2.72
C SER A 139 -2.32 6.29 -1.78
N GLN A 140 -1.39 6.12 -0.82
CA GLN A 140 -1.44 5.04 0.17
C GLN A 140 -2.64 5.16 1.11
N PHE A 141 -3.34 6.30 1.16
CA PHE A 141 -4.51 6.53 2.03
C PHE A 141 -5.82 6.69 1.25
N GLU A 142 -5.84 6.46 -0.06
CA GLU A 142 -7.07 6.62 -0.85
C GLU A 142 -8.11 5.51 -0.56
N LEU A 143 -9.38 5.90 -0.48
CA LEU A 143 -10.50 4.96 -0.32
C LEU A 143 -11.38 4.98 -1.56
N ALA A 144 -12.01 3.85 -1.87
CA ALA A 144 -12.95 3.75 -3.00
C ALA A 144 -14.23 4.56 -2.78
N ARG A 145 -14.70 4.66 -1.52
CA ARG A 145 -15.89 5.42 -1.12
C ARG A 145 -15.58 6.27 0.11
N PRO A 146 -14.77 7.34 -0.02
CA PRO A 146 -14.44 8.19 1.10
C PRO A 146 -15.65 9.03 1.48
N THR A 147 -15.87 9.22 2.78
CA THR A 147 -16.81 10.23 3.26
C THR A 147 -16.26 11.62 2.89
N PRO A 148 -17.13 12.66 2.78
CA PRO A 148 -16.67 14.01 2.47
C PRO A 148 -15.60 14.50 3.45
N THR A 149 -15.71 14.11 4.72
CA THR A 149 -14.73 14.45 5.73
C THR A 149 -13.40 13.74 5.53
N TYR A 150 -13.41 12.43 5.29
CA TYR A 150 -12.18 11.69 5.03
C TYR A 150 -11.47 12.23 3.79
N LYS A 151 -12.24 12.63 2.77
CA LYS A 151 -11.69 13.27 1.59
C LYS A 151 -10.92 14.55 1.92
N GLN A 152 -11.44 15.40 2.80
CA GLN A 152 -10.72 16.61 3.25
C GLN A 152 -9.39 16.28 3.94
N LEU A 153 -9.35 15.21 4.74
CA LEU A 153 -8.11 14.75 5.39
C LEU A 153 -7.08 14.31 4.34
N THR A 154 -7.49 13.46 3.39
CA THR A 154 -6.61 13.01 2.31
C THR A 154 -6.19 14.14 1.38
N ASP A 155 -7.04 15.15 1.17
CA ASP A 155 -6.72 16.31 0.34
C ASP A 155 -5.66 17.22 0.97
N ALA A 156 -5.60 17.27 2.29
CA ALA A 156 -4.55 17.97 3.02
C ALA A 156 -3.19 17.23 3.03
N LEU A 157 -3.14 15.95 2.64
CA LEU A 157 -1.88 15.20 2.66
C LEU A 157 -0.95 15.61 1.51
N PRO A 158 0.37 15.67 1.79
CA PRO A 158 1.34 15.88 0.72
C PRO A 158 1.44 14.63 -0.15
N SER A 159 1.55 14.81 -1.47
CA SER A 159 1.80 13.70 -2.39
C SER A 159 3.14 13.04 -2.12
N ILE A 160 4.16 13.86 -1.82
CA ILE A 160 5.50 13.42 -1.44
C ILE A 160 5.67 13.68 0.05
N PHE A 161 5.87 12.62 0.83
CA PHE A 161 6.19 12.72 2.23
C PHE A 161 7.70 12.73 2.43
N VAL A 162 8.17 13.66 3.26
CA VAL A 162 9.51 13.68 3.83
C VAL A 162 9.35 13.92 5.32
N GLY A 163 9.85 13.02 6.16
CA GLY A 163 9.75 13.19 7.61
C GLY A 163 10.28 12.01 8.42
N THR A 164 10.29 12.19 9.74
CA THR A 164 10.74 11.15 10.68
C THR A 164 9.72 10.03 10.88
N GLU A 165 10.16 8.93 11.49
CA GLU A 165 9.28 7.82 11.87
C GLU A 165 8.17 8.25 12.84
N GLU A 166 8.47 9.14 13.78
CA GLU A 166 7.50 9.63 14.78
C GLU A 166 6.40 10.45 14.11
N LYS A 167 6.78 11.32 13.16
CA LYS A 167 5.84 12.11 12.37
C LYS A 167 4.95 11.19 11.56
N LEU A 168 5.53 10.18 10.90
CA LEU A 168 4.80 9.20 10.13
C LEU A 168 3.82 8.39 11.00
N LYS A 169 4.24 7.89 12.16
CA LYS A 169 3.37 7.15 13.11
C LYS A 169 2.13 7.96 13.50
N LYS A 170 2.31 9.25 13.79
CA LYS A 170 1.20 10.16 14.13
C LYS A 170 0.23 10.34 12.96
N ILE A 171 0.75 10.56 11.74
CA ILE A 171 -0.08 10.69 10.54
C ILE A 171 -0.88 9.40 10.30
N ILE A 172 -0.23 8.24 10.34
CA ILE A 172 -0.87 6.94 10.16
C ILE A 172 -1.97 6.73 11.19
N SER A 173 -1.74 7.09 12.46
CA SER A 173 -2.73 6.95 13.53
C SER A 173 -4.01 7.73 13.24
N VAL A 174 -3.88 9.02 12.87
CA VAL A 174 -5.04 9.88 12.57
C VAL A 174 -5.79 9.37 11.34
N LEU A 175 -5.07 9.08 10.25
CA LEU A 175 -5.68 8.67 9.00
C LEU A 175 -6.32 7.28 9.07
N CYS A 176 -5.72 6.33 9.77
CA CYS A 176 -6.30 4.99 9.91
C CYS A 176 -7.58 5.02 10.76
N SER A 177 -7.62 5.85 11.81
CA SER A 177 -8.84 6.06 12.60
C SER A 177 -9.97 6.62 11.72
N ALA A 178 -9.68 7.72 11.01
CA ALA A 178 -10.65 8.36 10.14
C ALA A 178 -11.06 7.45 8.96
N ALA A 179 -10.14 6.63 8.44
CA ALA A 179 -10.43 5.67 7.38
C ALA A 179 -11.40 4.58 7.86
N LYS A 180 -11.17 4.01 9.05
CA LYS A 180 -12.07 3.02 9.66
C LYS A 180 -13.47 3.59 9.81
N GLN A 181 -13.58 4.82 10.32
CA GLN A 181 -14.87 5.49 10.45
C GLN A 181 -15.54 5.70 9.08
N SER A 182 -14.81 6.23 8.09
CA SER A 182 -15.33 6.43 6.74
C SER A 182 -15.83 5.14 6.09
N ILE A 183 -15.13 4.03 6.27
CA ILE A 183 -15.49 2.73 5.69
C ILE A 183 -16.74 2.18 6.39
N ARG A 184 -16.82 2.28 7.73
CA ARG A 184 -17.97 1.85 8.53
C ARG A 184 -19.22 2.68 8.19
N GLU A 185 -19.10 3.99 8.06
CA GLU A 185 -20.20 4.88 7.63
C GLU A 185 -20.70 4.55 6.22
N ALA A 186 -19.83 4.05 5.34
CA ALA A 186 -20.19 3.56 4.02
C ALA A 186 -20.77 2.12 4.03
N GLY A 187 -21.04 1.56 5.21
CA GLY A 187 -21.59 0.20 5.39
C GLY A 187 -20.63 -0.91 4.97
N LEU A 188 -19.32 -0.64 4.96
CA LEU A 188 -18.30 -1.59 4.54
C LEU A 188 -17.52 -2.15 5.73
N HIS A 189 -17.05 -3.39 5.60
CA HIS A 189 -16.08 -3.96 6.53
C HIS A 189 -14.69 -3.33 6.30
N VAL A 190 -13.95 -3.08 7.38
CA VAL A 190 -12.59 -2.51 7.30
C VAL A 190 -11.64 -3.59 6.77
N PRO A 191 -11.03 -3.41 5.59
CA PRO A 191 -10.09 -4.39 5.09
C PRO A 191 -8.81 -4.37 5.92
N PRO A 192 -8.11 -5.50 6.04
CA PRO A 192 -6.98 -5.64 6.95
C PRO A 192 -5.79 -4.72 6.59
N TRP A 193 -5.64 -4.33 5.31
CA TRP A 193 -4.64 -3.36 4.87
C TRP A 193 -4.96 -1.89 5.22
N ARG A 194 -6.14 -1.62 5.79
CA ARG A 194 -6.55 -0.30 6.30
C ARG A 194 -6.47 -0.22 7.83
N THR A 195 -5.75 -1.15 8.45
CA THR A 195 -5.43 -1.10 9.88
C THR A 195 -4.17 -0.29 10.13
N THR A 196 -4.07 0.30 11.33
CA THR A 196 -2.86 1.02 11.77
C THR A 196 -1.63 0.11 11.75
N THR A 197 -1.77 -1.15 12.17
CA THR A 197 -0.68 -2.13 12.22
C THR A 197 -0.14 -2.42 10.81
N TYR A 198 -1.02 -2.69 9.85
CA TYR A 198 -0.60 -2.93 8.47
C TYR A 198 0.08 -1.69 7.88
N MET A 199 -0.55 -0.52 8.03
CA MET A 199 0.01 0.72 7.50
C MET A 199 1.36 1.04 8.13
N GLN A 200 1.54 0.88 9.44
CA GLN A 200 2.84 1.04 10.09
C GLN A 200 3.89 0.07 9.55
N SER A 201 3.53 -1.19 9.31
CA SER A 201 4.44 -2.23 8.79
C SER A 201 5.05 -1.84 7.44
N LYS A 202 4.29 -1.13 6.57
CA LYS A 202 4.79 -0.66 5.27
C LYS A 202 6.07 0.16 5.37
N TRP A 203 6.22 0.99 6.39
CA TRP A 203 7.40 1.86 6.52
C TRP A 203 8.33 1.43 7.65
N LEU A 204 7.82 0.77 8.70
CA LEU A 204 8.53 0.56 9.96
C LEU A 204 9.00 -0.89 10.18
N SER A 205 8.62 -1.83 9.31
CA SER A 205 9.17 -3.19 9.34
C SER A 205 10.65 -3.21 8.97
N ALA A 206 11.29 -4.35 9.22
CA ALA A 206 12.68 -4.56 8.85
C ALA A 206 12.93 -4.20 7.38
N CYS A 207 13.89 -3.32 7.18
CA CYS A 207 14.21 -2.74 5.89
C CYS A 207 15.49 -3.35 5.31
N ARG A 208 15.41 -3.86 4.08
CA ARG A 208 16.60 -4.16 3.27
C ARG A 208 16.98 -2.92 2.47
N LYS A 209 18.15 -2.36 2.76
CA LYS A 209 18.72 -1.25 1.99
C LYS A 209 19.31 -1.78 0.69
N VAL A 210 18.75 -1.36 -0.43
CA VAL A 210 19.29 -1.63 -1.77
C VAL A 210 20.12 -0.42 -2.19
N ALA A 211 21.42 -0.65 -2.41
CA ALA A 211 22.27 0.38 -2.99
C ALA A 211 21.75 0.73 -4.39
N ALA A 212 21.50 2.02 -4.63
CA ALA A 212 21.26 2.51 -6.00
C ALA A 212 22.47 2.08 -6.84
N MET A 213 22.24 1.25 -7.87
CA MET A 213 23.29 0.78 -8.76
C MET A 213 23.99 2.01 -9.38
N ASN A 214 25.32 2.05 -9.29
CA ASN A 214 26.11 3.02 -10.03
C ASN A 214 25.88 2.78 -11.52
N ILE A 215 25.16 3.68 -12.20
CA ILE A 215 25.17 3.72 -13.67
C ILE A 215 26.45 4.46 -14.08
N ALA A 216 27.59 3.86 -13.77
CA ALA A 216 28.85 4.20 -14.42
C ALA A 216 28.89 3.36 -15.69
N GLY A 217 28.55 3.96 -16.84
CA GLY A 217 28.72 3.32 -18.15
C GLY A 217 27.54 3.41 -19.11
N PHE A 218 27.13 4.62 -19.47
CA PHE A 218 26.60 4.86 -20.83
C PHE A 218 27.70 5.52 -21.66
N GLY A 219 28.76 4.75 -21.91
CA GLY A 219 29.78 5.03 -22.91
C GLY A 219 30.02 3.70 -23.61
N GLY A 220 29.48 3.55 -24.80
CA GLY A 220 29.53 2.30 -25.54
C GLY A 220 30.94 2.03 -26.06
N GLU A 221 31.38 0.79 -25.91
CA GLU A 221 32.30 0.16 -26.84
C GLU A 221 32.11 -1.37 -26.77
N ASN A 222 31.86 -1.95 -27.94
CA ASN A 222 31.73 -3.38 -28.14
C ASN A 222 33.00 -4.10 -27.70
N SER A 223 32.90 -5.02 -26.75
CA SER A 223 33.83 -6.13 -26.66
C SER A 223 33.14 -7.35 -26.08
N GLU A 224 32.95 -8.33 -26.95
CA GLU A 224 32.42 -9.66 -26.69
C GLU A 224 33.36 -10.41 -25.75
N VAL A 225 32.92 -10.68 -24.51
CA VAL A 225 33.58 -11.62 -23.61
C VAL A 225 32.60 -12.69 -23.17
N LYS A 226 32.88 -13.90 -23.64
CA LYS A 226 32.13 -15.14 -23.42
C LYS A 226 32.31 -15.62 -21.97
N PRO A 227 31.26 -15.79 -21.15
CA PRO A 227 31.42 -16.40 -19.83
C PRO A 227 31.38 -17.92 -19.95
N LYS A 228 32.41 -18.56 -19.39
CA LYS A 228 32.46 -20.01 -19.12
C LYS A 228 31.53 -20.35 -17.94
N GLY A 229 30.97 -21.55 -18.03
CA GLY A 229 29.81 -22.01 -17.27
C GLY A 229 29.99 -22.16 -15.76
N GLY A 230 28.84 -22.11 -15.09
CA GLY A 230 28.61 -22.43 -13.70
C GLY A 230 27.09 -22.49 -13.48
N ALA A 231 26.47 -23.59 -13.92
CA ALA A 231 25.03 -23.77 -13.90
C ALA A 231 24.53 -24.08 -12.48
N HIS A 232 23.80 -23.15 -11.87
CA HIS A 232 22.81 -23.48 -10.84
C HIS A 232 21.42 -23.19 -11.39
N SER A 233 20.78 -24.27 -11.81
CA SER A 233 19.44 -24.33 -12.37
C SER A 233 18.39 -23.87 -11.35
N PHE A 234 17.92 -22.62 -11.46
CA PHE A 234 16.62 -22.25 -10.90
C PHE A 234 15.54 -22.76 -11.85
N SER A 235 14.90 -23.87 -11.46
CA SER A 235 13.74 -24.42 -12.16
C SER A 235 12.62 -23.39 -12.21
N LYS A 236 12.38 -22.87 -13.41
CA LYS A 236 11.21 -22.09 -13.81
C LYS A 236 9.96 -22.91 -13.50
N TRP A 237 9.26 -22.56 -12.41
CA TRP A 237 8.00 -23.21 -12.06
C TRP A 237 6.94 -22.83 -13.11
N VAL A 238 6.37 -23.84 -13.75
CA VAL A 238 5.27 -23.70 -14.71
C VAL A 238 4.08 -24.45 -14.12
N PRO A 239 2.90 -23.81 -13.96
CA PRO A 239 1.72 -24.50 -13.46
C PRO A 239 1.31 -25.60 -14.46
N PRO A 240 0.93 -26.80 -14.00
CA PRO A 240 0.47 -27.86 -14.90
C PRO A 240 -0.85 -27.46 -15.57
N MET A 241 -0.87 -27.50 -16.90
CA MET A 241 -2.11 -27.34 -17.68
C MET A 241 -3.03 -28.55 -17.47
N VAL A 242 -4.16 -28.34 -16.81
CA VAL A 242 -5.25 -29.32 -16.77
C VAL A 242 -5.91 -29.33 -18.16
N LYS A 243 -5.68 -30.40 -18.93
CA LYS A 243 -6.38 -30.60 -20.20
C LYS A 243 -7.87 -30.82 -19.91
N PRO A 244 -8.79 -30.09 -20.58
CA PRO A 244 -10.21 -30.42 -20.49
C PRO A 244 -10.41 -31.82 -21.09
N LYS A 245 -10.83 -32.77 -20.24
CA LYS A 245 -11.18 -34.12 -20.66
C LYS A 245 -12.49 -34.03 -21.43
N ARG A 246 -12.42 -33.90 -22.77
CA ARG A 246 -13.53 -34.29 -23.65
C ARG A 246 -13.84 -35.74 -23.35
N ARG A 247 -15.02 -36.02 -22.80
CA ARG A 247 -15.64 -37.34 -22.95
C ARG A 247 -16.61 -37.21 -24.12
N ASP A 248 -16.37 -38.03 -25.12
CA ASP A 248 -17.25 -38.22 -26.25
C ASP A 248 -18.66 -38.60 -25.81
N LEU A 249 -19.61 -38.08 -26.58
CA LEU A 249 -21.04 -38.35 -26.50
C LEU A 249 -21.28 -39.86 -26.72
N GLY A 250 -21.68 -40.55 -25.65
CA GLY A 250 -22.43 -41.80 -25.72
C GLY A 250 -23.75 -41.57 -25.00
N GLY A 251 -24.85 -41.67 -25.74
CA GLY A 251 -26.19 -41.30 -25.29
C GLY A 251 -26.68 -42.00 -24.02
N GLY A 252 -27.54 -41.30 -23.29
CA GLY A 252 -28.25 -41.80 -22.12
C GLY A 252 -28.93 -40.62 -21.42
N GLY A 253 -30.25 -40.68 -21.30
CA GLY A 253 -31.10 -39.53 -20.98
C GLY A 253 -31.04 -39.00 -19.54
N SER A 254 -31.65 -37.82 -19.43
CA SER A 254 -32.51 -37.36 -18.33
C SER A 254 -31.89 -37.12 -16.95
N ALA A 255 -31.83 -35.85 -16.53
CA ALA A 255 -32.84 -35.23 -15.66
C ALA A 255 -32.24 -34.09 -14.81
N LEU A 256 -33.04 -33.01 -14.66
CA LEU A 256 -32.88 -31.88 -13.72
C LEU A 256 -31.85 -30.81 -14.17
N SER A 257 -32.17 -29.52 -14.26
CA SER A 257 -33.42 -28.78 -14.07
C SER A 257 -33.17 -27.39 -14.66
N SER A 258 -33.89 -27.08 -15.74
CA SER A 258 -34.10 -25.76 -16.32
C SER A 258 -34.79 -24.84 -15.31
N GLN A 259 -34.10 -23.83 -14.76
CA GLN A 259 -34.71 -22.78 -13.92
C GLN A 259 -34.11 -21.38 -14.16
N PHE A 260 -33.70 -21.05 -15.38
CA PHE A 260 -33.42 -19.65 -15.74
C PHE A 260 -33.84 -19.38 -17.18
N SER A 261 -35.14 -19.27 -17.42
CA SER A 261 -35.73 -18.59 -18.59
C SER A 261 -37.24 -18.57 -18.40
N ASP A 262 -37.76 -17.68 -17.56
CA ASP A 262 -39.08 -17.06 -17.74
C ASP A 262 -39.36 -16.08 -16.59
N MET A 263 -38.96 -14.82 -16.81
CA MET A 263 -39.56 -13.71 -16.09
C MET A 263 -39.65 -12.53 -17.07
N GLY A 264 -40.66 -12.60 -17.94
CA GLY A 264 -41.11 -11.46 -18.73
C GLY A 264 -41.77 -10.43 -17.82
N ILE A 265 -41.24 -9.22 -17.83
CA ILE A 265 -41.84 -8.06 -17.17
C ILE A 265 -43.04 -7.63 -18.01
N ASN A 266 -44.25 -7.75 -17.47
CA ASN A 266 -45.47 -7.27 -18.09
C ASN A 266 -45.71 -5.82 -17.62
N CYS A 267 -45.51 -4.85 -18.52
CA CYS A 267 -45.92 -3.46 -18.29
C CYS A 267 -47.42 -3.32 -18.62
N CYS A 268 -48.19 -2.87 -17.64
CA CYS A 268 -49.47 -2.21 -17.81
C CYS A 268 -49.43 -0.90 -17.01
#